data_AF-A0AAN8SCC2-F1
#
_entry.id   AF-A0AAN8SCC2-F1
#
_cell.length_a   1.000
_cell.length_b   1.000
_cell.length_c   1.000
_cell.angle_alpha   90.00
_cell.angle_beta   90.00
_cell.angle_gamma   90.00
#
_symmetry.space_group_name_H-M   'P 1'
#
loop_
_entity.id
_entity.type
_entity.pdbx_description
1 polymer ?
#
loop_
_entity_poly.entity_id
_entity_poly.type
_entity_poly.pdbx_seq_one_letter_code
_entity_poly.pdbx_strand_id
1 'polypeptide(L)'
;MRSNGFIQISRSYVNVSVVMYSTVKRVTLIRRIVGEGSNLFLTPTKPMAGFKSSSGLLEKVNKENIFPKEDKQLLDDIFFTKHLECRLQEASKSVAVKLNAFGDWEKFQDYCASHGSITQMYHYKLGGNHYALVEMSCREELFSLVNGLKEGSSPSVTAVKKSPAQFGYFYEVDYALREEQNNNINVKFNVNVNCLTSKAILNLMDQELTLSEQISLLYKETRLNDLGYRLRFLLCKQVYNIVAGLLPNAIVYPFGSAVTDFGYNGCDLDLVIVQNENGNRIITNLKPNDRQLMQSHLDVIANVFRVFGVGCTKINYIKHARVPIIKFKHDIAGIDCDLSLYCESPVLMSQLLYTLANLDERVKPLVFAIRWWAKSVGLTDDKPNTSITNFSLTLLVIFFLQQKTIGPKSFLPPLNVFPTEKQTLLTEREIMMGLSAYECSEEMSNVSLQSLLGSFFNFYSKFDFSVYGCCVKTGLVIKNNEYPLLIRNPMSLDLNVSRNVSQISVEKLSNMFKRAASIFEYITQLQDDHSLKNLVSIKNYDIPTSAQGKNRSTKKQLDVTRIFGNS
;
A
#
# COMPACT_ATOMS: atom_id res chain seq x y z
N MET A 1 48.17 18.28 -53.19
CA MET A 1 48.33 18.67 -51.77
C MET A 1 46.97 18.58 -51.08
N ARG A 2 46.96 18.07 -49.85
CA ARG A 2 45.81 17.77 -48.99
C ARG A 2 45.06 19.04 -48.54
N SER A 3 43.75 18.97 -48.32
CA SER A 3 43.13 19.31 -47.02
C SER A 3 41.63 19.01 -46.98
N ASN A 4 41.24 18.32 -45.90
CA ASN A 4 39.95 17.74 -45.57
C ASN A 4 38.86 18.76 -45.23
N GLY A 5 37.63 18.45 -45.63
CA GLY A 5 36.40 18.92 -44.96
C GLY A 5 36.09 18.05 -43.74
N PHE A 6 35.71 18.68 -42.62
CA PHE A 6 35.14 18.02 -41.46
C PHE A 6 33.79 18.66 -41.14
N ILE A 7 32.72 17.90 -41.38
CA ILE A 7 31.39 18.13 -40.79
C ILE A 7 31.48 17.66 -39.34
N GLN A 8 31.35 18.60 -38.41
CA GLN A 8 31.41 18.34 -36.97
C GLN A 8 30.05 17.85 -36.48
N ILE A 9 29.78 16.54 -36.61
CA ILE A 9 28.65 15.87 -35.95
C ILE A 9 29.01 15.67 -34.47
N SER A 10 28.14 16.11 -33.56
CA SER A 10 28.35 16.08 -32.12
C SER A 10 28.55 14.64 -31.60
N ARG A 11 29.69 14.41 -30.94
CA ARG A 11 30.09 13.12 -30.33
C ARG A 11 29.20 12.67 -29.17
N SER A 12 28.22 13.47 -28.74
CA SER A 12 27.35 13.21 -27.59
C SER A 12 26.19 12.26 -27.91
N TYR A 13 25.68 12.26 -29.14
CA TYR A 13 24.54 11.42 -29.53
C TYR A 13 24.95 10.01 -29.96
N VAL A 14 26.16 9.84 -30.50
CA VAL A 14 26.66 8.53 -30.97
C VAL A 14 26.99 7.59 -29.80
N ASN A 15 27.44 8.13 -28.65
CA ASN A 15 27.80 7.30 -27.49
C ASN A 15 26.58 6.72 -26.74
N VAL A 16 25.44 7.42 -26.69
CA VAL A 16 24.22 6.89 -26.04
C VAL A 16 23.61 5.76 -26.87
N SER A 17 23.62 5.89 -28.20
CA SER A 17 23.16 4.83 -29.11
C SER A 17 24.07 3.60 -29.07
N VAL A 18 25.40 3.76 -28.97
CA VAL A 18 26.36 2.64 -28.88
C VAL A 18 26.29 1.94 -27.52
N VAL A 19 26.11 2.67 -26.42
CA VAL A 19 25.91 2.09 -25.09
C VAL A 19 24.58 1.33 -25.03
N MET A 20 23.48 1.90 -25.55
CA MET A 20 22.17 1.22 -25.68
C MET A 20 22.26 -0.05 -26.55
N TYR A 21 22.93 0.02 -27.72
CA TYR A 21 23.08 -1.15 -28.59
C TYR A 21 23.97 -2.25 -27.97
N SER A 22 24.99 -1.87 -27.18
CA SER A 22 25.87 -2.82 -26.49
C SER A 22 25.17 -3.52 -25.31
N THR A 23 24.31 -2.79 -24.58
CA THR A 23 23.49 -3.34 -23.49
C THR A 23 22.41 -4.28 -24.03
N VAL A 24 21.73 -3.90 -25.12
CA VAL A 24 20.73 -4.77 -25.78
C VAL A 24 21.38 -6.05 -26.34
N LYS A 25 22.57 -5.96 -26.97
CA LYS A 25 23.30 -7.16 -27.42
C LYS A 25 23.80 -8.02 -26.26
N ARG A 26 24.21 -7.45 -25.12
CA ARG A 26 24.61 -8.20 -23.92
C ARG A 26 23.43 -8.91 -23.27
N VAL A 27 22.26 -8.27 -23.18
CA VAL A 27 21.01 -8.91 -22.70
C VAL A 27 20.62 -10.09 -23.60
N THR A 28 20.82 -9.96 -24.92
CA THR A 28 20.52 -11.04 -25.88
C THR A 28 21.58 -12.17 -25.87
N LEU A 29 22.86 -11.84 -25.65
CA LEU A 29 23.96 -12.81 -25.60
C LEU A 29 24.00 -13.62 -24.29
N ILE A 30 23.66 -13.00 -23.15
CA ILE A 30 23.55 -13.70 -21.85
C ILE A 30 22.46 -14.77 -21.91
N ARG A 31 21.37 -14.55 -22.66
CA ARG A 31 20.34 -15.56 -22.92
C ARG A 31 20.76 -16.72 -23.83
N ARG A 32 21.83 -16.56 -24.62
CA ARG A 32 22.39 -17.64 -25.46
C ARG A 32 23.44 -18.48 -24.73
N ILE A 33 24.14 -17.87 -23.76
CA ILE A 33 25.16 -18.55 -22.96
C ILE A 33 24.53 -19.28 -21.76
N VAL A 34 23.45 -18.72 -21.21
CA VAL A 34 22.59 -19.36 -20.20
C VAL A 34 21.52 -20.14 -20.96
N GLY A 35 21.76 -21.42 -21.24
CA GLY A 35 20.86 -22.27 -22.02
C GLY A 35 19.39 -22.19 -21.56
N GLU A 36 18.48 -22.39 -22.52
CA GLU A 36 17.01 -22.24 -22.44
C GLU A 36 16.28 -23.07 -21.36
N GLY A 37 17.00 -23.67 -20.40
CA GLY A 37 16.46 -24.45 -19.28
C GLY A 37 16.79 -23.93 -17.87
N SER A 38 17.49 -22.80 -17.71
CA SER A 38 17.89 -22.31 -16.37
C SER A 38 17.12 -21.05 -15.94
N ASN A 39 15.89 -21.31 -15.47
CA ASN A 39 15.01 -20.36 -14.80
C ASN A 39 15.64 -19.80 -13.51
N LEU A 40 16.24 -18.60 -13.59
CA LEU A 40 16.60 -17.79 -12.41
C LEU A 40 15.43 -16.88 -12.00
N PHE A 41 14.23 -17.45 -12.01
CA PHE A 41 13.00 -16.74 -11.78
C PHE A 41 12.22 -17.42 -10.65
N LEU A 42 12.10 -16.77 -9.50
CA LEU A 42 11.26 -17.18 -8.37
C LEU A 42 11.26 -18.70 -8.14
N THR A 43 12.37 -19.24 -7.67
CA THR A 43 12.26 -20.45 -6.86
C THR A 43 11.93 -20.03 -5.43
N PRO A 44 10.81 -20.49 -4.84
CA PRO A 44 10.60 -20.40 -3.39
C PRO A 44 11.48 -21.42 -2.63
N THR A 45 12.55 -21.94 -3.23
CA THR A 45 13.42 -22.96 -2.60
C THR A 45 14.64 -22.38 -1.90
N LYS A 46 14.92 -21.08 -2.05
CA LYS A 46 15.87 -20.39 -1.17
C LYS A 46 15.16 -19.23 -0.47
N PRO A 47 15.26 -19.15 0.88
CA PRO A 47 14.75 -18.02 1.64
C PRO A 47 15.22 -16.71 1.02
N MET A 48 14.38 -15.68 1.06
CA MET A 48 14.81 -14.28 0.93
C MET A 48 16.12 -14.11 1.72
N ALA A 49 17.26 -13.95 1.06
CA ALA A 49 18.52 -13.90 1.79
C ALA A 49 18.58 -12.55 2.54
N GLY A 50 18.17 -12.59 3.80
CA GLY A 50 17.83 -11.44 4.67
C GLY A 50 16.64 -11.76 5.61
N PHE A 51 15.69 -12.57 5.15
CA PHE A 51 14.58 -13.14 5.93
C PHE A 51 14.67 -14.67 5.87
N LYS A 52 15.01 -15.33 7.00
CA LYS A 52 14.96 -16.79 7.08
C LYS A 52 13.58 -17.27 6.63
N SER A 53 13.51 -18.39 5.89
CA SER A 53 12.24 -18.84 5.32
C SER A 53 11.21 -19.02 6.43
N SER A 54 9.99 -18.58 6.17
CA SER A 54 8.83 -18.80 7.03
C SER A 54 8.72 -20.27 7.44
N SER A 55 9.06 -21.21 6.55
CA SER A 55 9.11 -22.66 6.83
C SER A 55 10.12 -23.06 7.92
N GLY A 56 11.33 -22.51 7.92
CA GLY A 56 12.36 -22.83 8.92
C GLY A 56 12.15 -22.11 10.27
N LEU A 57 11.44 -20.98 10.26
CA LEU A 57 10.97 -20.29 11.46
C LEU A 57 9.76 -21.00 12.07
N LEU A 58 8.75 -21.37 11.27
CA LEU A 58 7.59 -22.15 11.71
C LEU A 58 8.00 -23.52 12.30
N GLU A 59 8.97 -24.22 11.72
CA GLU A 59 9.50 -25.47 12.29
C GLU A 59 10.24 -25.26 13.62
N LYS A 60 10.91 -24.12 13.82
CA LYS A 60 11.58 -23.80 15.09
C LYS A 60 10.59 -23.35 16.17
N VAL A 61 9.60 -22.53 15.81
CA VAL A 61 8.52 -22.10 16.71
C VAL A 61 7.66 -23.29 17.15
N ASN A 62 7.35 -24.21 16.24
CA ASN A 62 6.65 -25.45 16.56
C ASN A 62 7.49 -26.42 17.42
N LYS A 63 8.82 -26.40 17.31
CA LYS A 63 9.71 -27.19 18.18
C LYS A 63 9.83 -26.61 19.60
N GLU A 64 9.62 -25.30 19.77
CA GLU A 64 9.65 -24.61 21.06
C GLU A 64 8.28 -24.63 21.80
N ASN A 65 7.24 -25.28 21.26
CA ASN A 65 5.89 -25.41 21.88
C ASN A 65 5.28 -24.06 22.33
N ILE A 66 5.55 -22.98 21.61
CA ILE A 66 5.12 -21.62 22.02
C ILE A 66 3.63 -21.38 21.75
N PHE A 67 3.01 -22.12 20.80
CA PHE A 67 1.59 -21.95 20.44
C PHE A 67 0.90 -23.29 20.12
N PRO A 68 -0.39 -23.46 20.45
CA PRO A 68 -1.18 -24.62 20.04
C PRO A 68 -1.43 -24.67 18.53
N LYS A 69 -1.62 -25.88 17.98
CA LYS A 69 -1.75 -26.14 16.53
C LYS A 69 -2.93 -25.40 15.86
N GLU A 70 -3.91 -24.95 16.64
CA GLU A 70 -5.13 -24.27 16.18
C GLU A 70 -4.87 -22.80 15.80
N ASP A 71 -3.77 -22.19 16.26
CA ASP A 71 -3.41 -20.78 15.96
C ASP A 71 -2.59 -20.59 14.69
N LYS A 72 -2.29 -21.66 13.94
CA LYS A 72 -1.40 -21.61 12.77
C LYS A 72 -1.91 -20.68 11.66
N GLN A 73 -3.21 -20.67 11.42
CA GLN A 73 -3.84 -19.81 10.41
C GLN A 73 -3.79 -18.33 10.81
N LEU A 74 -4.03 -18.03 12.08
CA LEU A 74 -3.93 -16.68 12.66
C LEU A 74 -2.50 -16.15 12.57
N LEU A 75 -1.51 -17.01 12.83
CA LEU A 75 -0.09 -16.68 12.68
C LEU A 75 0.28 -16.39 11.22
N ASP A 76 -0.19 -17.20 10.27
CA ASP A 76 0.06 -17.00 8.84
C ASP A 76 -0.50 -15.65 8.32
N ASP A 77 -1.61 -15.16 8.89
CA ASP A 77 -2.22 -13.87 8.58
C ASP A 77 -1.51 -12.66 9.24
N ILE A 78 -0.68 -12.88 10.27
CA ILE A 78 0.10 -11.83 10.96
C ILE A 78 1.52 -11.70 10.38
N PHE A 79 2.04 -12.74 9.73
CA PHE A 79 3.37 -12.74 9.13
C PHE A 79 3.42 -11.86 7.88
N PHE A 80 4.04 -10.69 8.02
CA PHE A 80 4.28 -9.76 6.91
C PHE A 80 5.04 -10.43 5.76
N THR A 81 6.07 -11.21 6.06
CA THR A 81 6.86 -11.90 5.02
C THR A 81 6.02 -12.93 4.29
N LYS A 82 5.19 -13.69 5.02
CA LYS A 82 4.29 -14.70 4.44
C LYS A 82 3.23 -14.04 3.55
N HIS A 83 2.65 -12.94 4.01
CA HIS A 83 1.71 -12.14 3.22
C HIS A 83 2.34 -11.69 1.90
N LEU A 84 3.55 -11.11 1.94
CA LEU A 84 4.28 -10.72 0.73
C LEU A 84 4.58 -11.92 -0.18
N GLU A 85 5.03 -13.05 0.37
CA GLU A 85 5.31 -14.28 -0.39
C GLU A 85 4.07 -14.78 -1.14
N CYS A 86 2.92 -14.86 -0.46
CA CYS A 86 1.65 -15.29 -1.05
C CYS A 86 1.25 -14.36 -2.21
N ARG A 87 1.29 -13.04 -1.99
CA ARG A 87 0.93 -12.06 -3.03
C ARG A 87 1.90 -12.05 -4.22
N LEU A 88 3.19 -12.29 -3.99
CA LEU A 88 4.17 -12.46 -5.07
C LEU A 88 3.95 -13.76 -5.85
N GLN A 89 3.53 -14.84 -5.19
CA GLN A 89 3.18 -16.10 -5.85
C GLN A 89 1.93 -15.94 -6.74
N GLU A 90 0.88 -15.28 -6.25
CA GLU A 90 -0.30 -14.93 -7.04
C GLU A 90 0.10 -14.12 -8.29
N ALA A 91 0.89 -13.05 -8.11
CA ALA A 91 1.40 -12.24 -9.21
C ALA A 91 2.30 -13.04 -10.17
N SER A 92 3.02 -14.05 -9.67
CA SER A 92 3.89 -14.90 -10.49
C SER A 92 3.13 -15.68 -11.56
N LYS A 93 1.85 -15.97 -11.28
CA LYS A 93 0.92 -16.75 -12.12
C LYS A 93 -0.20 -15.90 -12.73
N SER A 94 -0.11 -14.58 -12.64
CA SER A 94 -1.14 -13.66 -13.14
C SER A 94 -0.73 -12.85 -14.37
N VAL A 95 -1.73 -12.45 -15.17
CA VAL A 95 -1.63 -11.52 -16.30
C VAL A 95 -2.84 -10.61 -16.32
N ALA A 96 -2.65 -9.34 -16.70
CA ALA A 96 -3.73 -8.39 -16.95
C ALA A 96 -3.82 -8.06 -18.44
N VAL A 97 -5.03 -8.05 -18.98
CA VAL A 97 -5.30 -7.88 -20.41
C VAL A 97 -6.42 -6.86 -20.60
N LYS A 98 -6.26 -5.94 -21.56
CA LYS A 98 -7.34 -5.04 -21.98
C LYS A 98 -8.35 -5.81 -22.83
N LEU A 99 -9.63 -5.59 -22.57
CA LEU A 99 -10.77 -6.12 -23.33
C LEU A 99 -11.39 -5.00 -24.18
N ASN A 100 -12.04 -5.38 -25.28
CA ASN A 100 -12.71 -4.42 -26.17
C ASN A 100 -14.05 -3.94 -25.59
N ALA A 101 -14.84 -4.86 -25.05
CA ALA A 101 -16.13 -4.58 -24.43
C ALA A 101 -16.29 -5.35 -23.12
N PHE A 102 -17.32 -4.95 -22.34
CA PHE A 102 -17.67 -5.65 -21.10
C PHE A 102 -17.91 -7.14 -21.33
N GLY A 103 -18.64 -7.52 -22.37
CA GLY A 103 -19.07 -8.90 -22.65
C GLY A 103 -18.00 -9.84 -23.21
N ASP A 104 -16.79 -9.34 -23.51
CA ASP A 104 -15.73 -10.18 -24.07
C ASP A 104 -15.04 -11.08 -23.03
N TRP A 105 -15.35 -10.89 -21.75
CA TRP A 105 -14.73 -11.64 -20.67
C TRP A 105 -15.02 -13.15 -20.72
N GLU A 106 -16.22 -13.57 -21.13
CA GLU A 106 -16.61 -14.99 -21.23
C GLU A 106 -15.73 -15.70 -22.27
N LYS A 107 -15.61 -15.09 -23.45
CA LYS A 107 -14.76 -15.61 -24.52
C LYS A 107 -13.28 -15.59 -24.14
N PHE A 108 -12.84 -14.54 -23.42
CA PHE A 108 -11.48 -14.46 -22.92
C PHE A 108 -11.21 -15.54 -21.86
N GLN A 109 -12.20 -15.85 -21.02
CA GLN A 109 -12.12 -16.94 -20.05
C GLN A 109 -11.97 -18.29 -20.75
N ASP A 110 -12.76 -18.58 -21.79
CA ASP A 110 -12.64 -19.82 -22.56
C ASP A 110 -11.26 -19.93 -23.22
N TYR A 111 -10.76 -18.83 -23.77
CA TYR A 111 -9.41 -18.76 -24.30
C TYR A 111 -8.35 -19.06 -23.23
N CYS A 112 -8.44 -18.44 -22.04
CA CYS A 112 -7.54 -18.74 -20.93
C CYS A 112 -7.61 -20.21 -20.50
N ALA A 113 -8.83 -20.78 -20.46
CA ALA A 113 -9.05 -22.17 -20.10
C ALA A 113 -8.40 -23.16 -21.09
N SER A 114 -8.28 -22.78 -22.38
CA SER A 114 -7.56 -23.59 -23.38
C SER A 114 -6.06 -23.69 -23.12
N HIS A 115 -5.48 -22.78 -22.31
CA HIS A 115 -4.07 -22.75 -21.97
C HIS A 115 -3.75 -23.31 -20.57
N GLY A 116 -4.77 -23.59 -19.75
CA GLY A 116 -4.61 -24.11 -18.40
C GLY A 116 -5.77 -23.81 -17.46
N SER A 117 -5.64 -24.23 -16.21
CA SER A 117 -6.68 -24.03 -15.20
C SER A 117 -6.65 -22.60 -14.63
N ILE A 118 -7.81 -21.93 -14.59
CA ILE A 118 -7.95 -20.58 -14.03
C ILE A 118 -8.27 -20.68 -12.53
N THR A 119 -7.47 -20.02 -11.69
CA THR A 119 -7.67 -19.98 -10.23
C THR A 119 -8.60 -18.83 -9.82
N GLN A 120 -8.37 -17.64 -10.38
CA GLN A 120 -9.19 -16.45 -10.15
C GLN A 120 -9.24 -15.59 -11.41
N MET A 121 -10.36 -14.90 -11.60
CA MET A 121 -10.52 -13.94 -12.68
C MET A 121 -11.32 -12.71 -12.21
N TYR A 122 -10.83 -11.53 -12.56
CA TYR A 122 -11.44 -10.26 -12.17
C TYR A 122 -11.67 -9.41 -13.41
N HIS A 123 -12.81 -8.74 -13.43
CA HIS A 123 -13.07 -7.67 -14.39
C HIS A 123 -13.01 -6.31 -13.70
N TYR A 124 -12.39 -5.35 -14.36
CA TYR A 124 -12.38 -3.97 -13.90
C TYR A 124 -12.44 -2.97 -15.06
N LYS A 125 -12.89 -1.75 -14.73
CA LYS A 125 -13.06 -0.67 -15.70
C LYS A 125 -12.18 0.51 -15.32
N LEU A 126 -11.45 1.05 -16.29
CA LEU A 126 -10.59 2.21 -16.09
C LEU A 126 -10.63 3.11 -17.32
N GLY A 127 -10.97 4.39 -17.11
CA GLY A 127 -11.03 5.38 -18.19
C GLY A 127 -11.97 5.02 -19.34
N GLY A 128 -13.05 4.28 -19.06
CA GLY A 128 -13.98 3.78 -20.08
C GLY A 128 -13.62 2.40 -20.66
N ASN A 129 -12.36 1.98 -20.56
CA ASN A 129 -11.88 0.70 -21.07
C ASN A 129 -12.15 -0.45 -20.09
N HIS A 130 -12.28 -1.65 -20.62
CA HIS A 130 -12.46 -2.89 -19.86
C HIS A 130 -11.16 -3.66 -19.77
N TYR A 131 -10.94 -4.32 -18.63
CA TYR A 131 -9.75 -5.12 -18.38
C TYR A 131 -10.11 -6.40 -17.63
N ALA A 132 -9.34 -7.45 -17.89
CA ALA A 132 -9.37 -8.69 -17.15
C ALA A 132 -8.03 -8.94 -16.47
N LEU A 133 -8.05 -9.29 -15.19
CA LEU A 133 -6.90 -9.87 -14.48
C LEU A 133 -7.18 -11.35 -14.29
N VAL A 134 -6.30 -12.21 -14.80
CA VAL A 134 -6.43 -13.67 -14.74
C VAL A 134 -5.25 -14.23 -13.96
N GLU A 135 -5.53 -15.10 -12.99
CA GLU A 135 -4.56 -15.93 -12.29
C GLU A 135 -4.69 -17.39 -12.78
N MET A 136 -3.61 -17.93 -13.34
CA MET A 136 -3.50 -19.35 -13.71
C MET A 136 -3.08 -20.22 -12.51
N SER A 137 -3.35 -21.52 -12.59
CA SER A 137 -3.03 -22.46 -11.52
C SER A 137 -1.53 -22.60 -11.29
N CYS A 138 -0.74 -22.59 -12.38
CA CYS A 138 0.72 -22.64 -12.34
C CYS A 138 1.35 -21.65 -13.34
N ARG A 139 2.68 -21.58 -13.31
CA ARG A 139 3.46 -20.62 -14.11
C ARG A 139 3.63 -21.08 -15.55
N GLU A 140 3.71 -22.39 -15.76
CA GLU A 140 3.85 -23.03 -17.07
C GLU A 140 2.60 -22.76 -17.92
N GLU A 141 1.41 -22.88 -17.33
CA GLU A 141 0.13 -22.51 -17.95
C GLU A 141 0.07 -21.01 -18.29
N LEU A 142 0.52 -20.14 -17.37
CA LEU A 142 0.63 -18.70 -17.65
C LEU A 142 1.57 -18.45 -18.84
N PHE A 143 2.69 -19.15 -18.92
CA PHE A 143 3.65 -19.01 -20.02
C PHE A 143 3.04 -19.43 -21.35
N SER A 144 2.28 -20.54 -21.37
CA SER A 144 1.49 -20.97 -22.53
C SER A 144 0.51 -19.89 -22.99
N LEU A 145 -0.29 -19.35 -22.06
CA LEU A 145 -1.26 -18.28 -22.34
C LEU A 145 -0.57 -17.03 -22.90
N VAL A 146 0.51 -16.58 -22.26
CA VAL A 146 1.25 -15.37 -22.68
C VAL A 146 1.89 -15.55 -24.05
N ASN A 147 2.37 -16.75 -24.39
CA ASN A 147 2.91 -17.01 -25.73
C ASN A 147 1.81 -17.03 -26.78
N GLY A 148 0.66 -17.65 -26.48
CA GLY A 148 -0.53 -17.60 -27.35
C GLY A 148 -0.96 -16.16 -27.64
N LEU A 149 -0.99 -15.30 -26.62
CA LEU A 149 -1.28 -13.87 -26.76
C LEU A 149 -0.25 -13.11 -27.60
N LYS A 150 1.02 -13.52 -27.61
CA LYS A 150 2.10 -12.85 -28.37
C LYS A 150 2.13 -13.26 -29.84
N GLU A 151 1.91 -14.54 -30.09
CA GLU A 151 2.02 -15.13 -31.43
C GLU A 151 0.76 -14.88 -32.26
N GLY A 152 -0.37 -14.52 -31.63
CA GLY A 152 -1.65 -14.39 -32.32
C GLY A 152 -2.14 -15.74 -32.85
N SER A 153 -1.69 -16.85 -32.24
CA SER A 153 -1.87 -18.23 -32.73
C SER A 153 -3.32 -18.73 -32.68
N SER A 154 -4.26 -17.91 -32.20
CA SER A 154 -5.69 -18.19 -32.31
C SER A 154 -6.29 -17.31 -33.42
N PRO A 155 -7.11 -17.86 -34.33
CA PRO A 155 -7.73 -17.13 -35.45
C PRO A 155 -8.67 -15.98 -35.02
N SER A 156 -8.86 -15.80 -33.72
CA SER A 156 -9.81 -14.89 -33.08
C SER A 156 -9.16 -13.79 -32.21
N VAL A 157 -7.82 -13.72 -32.15
CA VAL A 157 -7.10 -12.77 -31.26
C VAL A 157 -6.10 -11.94 -32.06
N THR A 158 -6.39 -10.64 -32.25
CA THR A 158 -5.47 -9.72 -32.92
C THR A 158 -4.67 -8.96 -31.87
N ALA A 159 -3.48 -9.44 -31.49
CA ALA A 159 -2.64 -8.76 -30.52
C ALA A 159 -2.16 -7.39 -31.05
N VAL A 160 -2.77 -6.28 -30.61
CA VAL A 160 -2.41 -4.92 -30.99
C VAL A 160 -1.72 -4.19 -29.84
N LYS A 161 -0.42 -4.47 -29.74
CA LYS A 161 0.71 -3.53 -29.72
C LYS A 161 1.91 -4.38 -29.40
N LYS A 162 2.74 -4.64 -30.41
CA LYS A 162 4.08 -5.19 -30.21
C LYS A 162 4.87 -4.20 -29.39
N SER A 163 4.80 -4.28 -28.06
CA SER A 163 5.88 -3.75 -27.26
C SER A 163 7.09 -4.65 -27.51
N PRO A 164 8.22 -4.12 -28.01
CA PRO A 164 9.45 -4.90 -28.13
C PRO A 164 9.97 -5.36 -26.75
N ALA A 165 9.41 -4.86 -25.65
CA ALA A 165 9.72 -5.32 -24.31
C ALA A 165 9.01 -6.65 -23.99
N GLN A 166 9.77 -7.74 -23.97
CA GLN A 166 9.32 -9.07 -23.54
C GLN A 166 8.93 -9.17 -22.04
N PHE A 167 8.88 -8.03 -21.33
CA PHE A 167 8.81 -7.95 -19.87
C PHE A 167 7.41 -7.63 -19.32
N GLY A 168 6.40 -7.44 -20.18
CA GLY A 168 5.04 -7.11 -19.74
C GLY A 168 4.27 -8.33 -19.22
N TYR A 169 3.60 -8.17 -18.07
CA TYR A 169 2.44 -8.99 -17.67
C TYR A 169 1.13 -8.20 -17.84
N PHE A 170 1.22 -7.08 -18.54
CA PHE A 170 0.11 -6.24 -18.93
C PHE A 170 0.10 -6.18 -20.46
N TYR A 171 -0.98 -6.64 -21.06
CA TYR A 171 -1.13 -6.72 -22.52
C TYR A 171 -2.32 -5.88 -22.97
N GLU A 172 -2.13 -5.13 -24.04
CA GLU A 172 -3.21 -4.53 -24.82
C GLU A 172 -3.45 -5.46 -26.01
N VAL A 173 -4.65 -6.04 -26.10
CA VAL A 173 -5.03 -6.99 -27.14
C VAL A 173 -6.31 -6.47 -27.77
N ASP A 174 -6.31 -6.25 -29.09
CA ASP A 174 -7.54 -5.94 -29.83
C ASP A 174 -8.22 -7.28 -30.17
N TYR A 175 -9.27 -7.60 -29.42
CA TYR A 175 -10.00 -8.84 -29.56
C TYR A 175 -11.10 -8.78 -30.63
N ALA A 176 -10.95 -9.52 -31.73
CA ALA A 176 -12.02 -9.77 -32.68
C ALA A 176 -12.41 -11.27 -32.64
N LEU A 177 -13.19 -11.67 -31.64
CA LEU A 177 -13.60 -13.07 -31.45
C LEU A 177 -14.91 -13.40 -32.17
N ARG A 178 -14.88 -14.39 -33.06
CA ARG A 178 -16.07 -15.04 -33.62
C ARG A 178 -16.79 -15.88 -32.57
N GLU A 179 -18.10 -16.07 -32.77
CA GLU A 179 -18.98 -16.89 -31.94
C GLU A 179 -18.56 -18.37 -32.00
N GLU A 180 -18.09 -18.92 -30.89
CA GLU A 180 -18.05 -20.37 -30.68
C GLU A 180 -18.48 -20.73 -29.25
N GLN A 181 -18.89 -21.99 -29.08
CA GLN A 181 -19.82 -22.48 -28.06
C GLN A 181 -19.35 -22.28 -26.61
N ASN A 182 -20.27 -21.73 -25.80
CA ASN A 182 -20.16 -21.62 -24.35
C ASN A 182 -19.92 -23.00 -23.72
N ASN A 183 -18.71 -23.21 -23.21
CA ASN A 183 -18.49 -24.25 -22.21
C ASN A 183 -18.79 -23.64 -20.84
N ASN A 184 -19.71 -24.25 -20.08
CA ASN A 184 -20.05 -23.80 -18.72
C ASN A 184 -18.86 -24.07 -17.77
N ILE A 185 -17.87 -23.19 -17.76
CA ILE A 185 -16.73 -23.24 -16.84
C ILE A 185 -17.10 -22.45 -15.58
N ASN A 186 -17.20 -23.16 -14.46
CA ASN A 186 -17.59 -22.60 -13.16
C ASN A 186 -16.39 -21.90 -12.47
N VAL A 187 -15.89 -20.80 -13.06
CA VAL A 187 -14.85 -19.95 -12.45
C VAL A 187 -15.51 -18.86 -11.61
N LYS A 188 -14.94 -18.56 -10.43
CA LYS A 188 -15.31 -17.36 -9.66
C LYS A 188 -14.89 -16.10 -10.44
N PHE A 189 -15.82 -15.58 -11.24
CA PHE A 189 -15.66 -14.33 -11.95
C PHE A 189 -16.15 -13.17 -11.09
N ASN A 190 -15.22 -12.28 -10.72
CA ASN A 190 -15.54 -11.12 -9.90
C ASN A 190 -15.84 -9.91 -10.81
N VAL A 191 -17.13 -9.58 -10.95
CA VAL A 191 -17.64 -8.47 -11.76
C VAL A 191 -17.63 -7.16 -10.96
N ASN A 192 -17.27 -6.04 -11.60
CA ASN A 192 -17.48 -4.69 -11.07
C ASN A 192 -16.83 -4.44 -9.69
N VAL A 193 -15.57 -4.83 -9.51
CA VAL A 193 -14.80 -4.63 -8.27
C VAL A 193 -14.38 -3.16 -8.05
N ASN A 194 -15.15 -2.22 -8.60
CA ASN A 194 -14.90 -0.79 -8.50
C ASN A 194 -15.22 -0.29 -7.10
N CYS A 195 -14.40 0.64 -6.64
CA CYS A 195 -14.52 1.25 -5.33
C CYS A 195 -15.78 2.15 -5.27
N LEU A 196 -16.52 2.09 -4.17
CA LEU A 196 -17.66 2.98 -3.96
C LEU A 196 -17.21 4.44 -3.90
N THR A 197 -18.01 5.32 -4.49
CA THR A 197 -17.78 6.76 -4.39
C THR A 197 -18.09 7.24 -2.96
N SER A 198 -17.46 8.33 -2.52
CA SER A 198 -17.75 8.92 -1.21
C SER A 198 -19.24 9.19 -1.01
N LYS A 199 -19.96 9.59 -2.06
CA LYS A 199 -21.41 9.80 -2.03
C LYS A 199 -22.19 8.49 -1.82
N ALA A 200 -21.79 7.41 -2.49
CA ALA A 200 -22.41 6.10 -2.29
C ALA A 200 -22.19 5.56 -0.87
N ILE A 201 -20.99 5.75 -0.32
CA ILE A 201 -20.66 5.38 1.06
C ILE A 201 -21.54 6.16 2.05
N LEU A 202 -21.72 7.46 1.84
CA LEU A 202 -22.59 8.29 2.68
C LEU A 202 -24.04 7.82 2.65
N ASN A 203 -24.57 7.53 1.46
CA ASN A 203 -25.94 7.00 1.34
C ASN A 203 -26.11 5.65 2.06
N LEU A 204 -25.08 4.80 2.10
CA LEU A 204 -25.12 3.54 2.85
C LEU A 204 -25.09 3.77 4.36
N MET A 205 -24.43 4.84 4.82
CA MET A 205 -24.36 5.21 6.23
C MET A 205 -25.63 5.87 6.76
N ASP A 206 -26.48 6.42 5.88
CA ASP A 206 -27.79 7.00 6.23
C ASP A 206 -28.83 5.96 6.69
N GLN A 207 -28.51 4.67 6.65
CA GLN A 207 -29.31 3.60 7.24
C GLN A 207 -29.32 3.68 8.78
N GLU A 208 -30.25 3.01 9.46
CA GLU A 208 -30.34 2.97 10.94
C GLU A 208 -29.22 2.12 11.59
N LEU A 209 -27.96 2.44 11.28
CA LEU A 209 -26.76 1.79 11.81
C LEU A 209 -26.24 2.55 13.04
N THR A 210 -25.66 1.81 13.98
CA THR A 210 -24.86 2.37 15.08
C THR A 210 -23.54 2.95 14.55
N LEU A 211 -22.89 3.84 15.31
CA LEU A 211 -21.62 4.42 14.89
C LEU A 211 -20.52 3.37 14.69
N SER A 212 -20.51 2.32 15.53
CA SER A 212 -19.53 1.23 15.39
C SER A 212 -19.73 0.46 14.08
N GLU A 213 -20.98 0.22 13.68
CA GLU A 213 -21.30 -0.41 12.38
C GLU A 213 -20.94 0.51 11.22
N GLN A 214 -21.17 1.82 11.34
CA GLN A 214 -20.76 2.79 10.31
C GLN A 214 -19.24 2.82 10.13
N ILE A 215 -18.46 2.77 11.22
CA ILE A 215 -16.98 2.70 11.17
C ILE A 215 -16.53 1.41 10.47
N SER A 216 -17.13 0.28 10.84
CA SER A 216 -16.83 -1.02 10.23
C SER A 216 -17.20 -1.05 8.74
N LEU A 217 -18.35 -0.47 8.36
CA LEU A 217 -18.78 -0.34 6.98
C LEU A 217 -17.84 0.56 6.17
N LEU A 218 -17.46 1.72 6.73
CA LEU A 218 -16.46 2.61 6.11
C LEU A 218 -15.19 1.83 5.78
N TYR A 219 -14.65 1.11 6.76
CA TYR A 219 -13.45 0.32 6.58
C TYR A 219 -13.63 -0.76 5.51
N LYS A 220 -14.71 -1.53 5.58
CA LYS A 220 -15.00 -2.63 4.63
C LYS A 220 -15.06 -2.14 3.18
N GLU A 221 -15.70 -1.00 2.95
CA GLU A 221 -15.93 -0.47 1.59
C GLU A 221 -14.75 0.35 1.05
N THR A 222 -13.92 0.93 1.91
CA THR A 222 -12.80 1.79 1.50
C THR A 222 -11.44 1.13 1.55
N ARG A 223 -11.27 0.03 2.28
CA ARG A 223 -10.00 -0.71 2.34
C ARG A 223 -9.59 -1.22 0.96
N LEU A 224 -8.29 -1.43 0.78
CA LEU A 224 -7.76 -2.04 -0.42
C LEU A 224 -8.39 -3.42 -0.63
N ASN A 225 -9.08 -3.60 -1.76
CA ASN A 225 -9.72 -4.87 -2.10
C ASN A 225 -8.72 -5.85 -2.74
N ASP A 226 -9.13 -7.10 -2.90
CA ASP A 226 -8.25 -8.17 -3.39
C ASP A 226 -7.70 -7.90 -4.80
N LEU A 227 -8.54 -7.38 -5.71
CA LEU A 227 -8.09 -6.91 -7.02
C LEU A 227 -6.99 -5.85 -6.90
N GLY A 228 -7.18 -4.88 -6.00
CA GLY A 228 -6.24 -3.81 -5.74
C GLY A 228 -4.88 -4.31 -5.24
N TYR A 229 -4.86 -5.34 -4.37
CA TYR A 229 -3.62 -6.01 -3.99
C TYR A 229 -2.98 -6.69 -5.20
N ARG A 230 -3.72 -7.53 -5.92
CA ARG A 230 -3.18 -8.30 -7.05
C ARG A 230 -2.59 -7.43 -8.15
N LEU A 231 -3.23 -6.32 -8.50
CA LEU A 231 -2.71 -5.35 -9.47
C LEU A 231 -1.40 -4.70 -9.01
N ARG A 232 -1.29 -4.36 -7.72
CA ARG A 232 -0.06 -3.77 -7.13
C ARG A 232 1.10 -4.76 -7.14
N PHE A 233 0.86 -6.01 -6.78
CA PHE A 233 1.90 -7.04 -6.79
C PHE A 233 2.27 -7.46 -8.21
N LEU A 234 1.33 -7.46 -9.16
CA LEU A 234 1.64 -7.66 -10.58
C LEU A 234 2.52 -6.53 -11.13
N LEU A 235 2.24 -5.29 -10.75
CA LEU A 235 3.06 -4.14 -11.10
C LEU A 235 4.45 -4.18 -10.44
N CYS A 236 4.53 -4.60 -9.16
CA CYS A 236 5.81 -4.84 -8.48
C CYS A 236 6.66 -5.86 -9.25
N LYS A 237 6.06 -6.96 -9.72
CA LYS A 237 6.73 -7.98 -10.56
C LYS A 237 7.21 -7.41 -11.90
N GLN A 238 6.40 -6.57 -12.55
CA GLN A 238 6.80 -5.89 -13.79
C GLN A 238 8.01 -4.97 -13.54
N VAL A 239 7.97 -4.17 -12.48
CA VAL A 239 9.09 -3.29 -12.09
C VAL A 239 10.36 -4.11 -11.83
N TYR A 240 10.24 -5.21 -11.08
CA TYR A 240 11.34 -6.15 -10.87
C TYR A 240 11.95 -6.64 -12.20
N ASN A 241 11.12 -7.09 -13.14
CA ASN A 241 11.59 -7.59 -14.43
C ASN A 241 12.33 -6.51 -15.25
N ILE A 242 11.89 -5.27 -15.18
CA ILE A 242 12.55 -4.14 -15.87
C ILE A 242 13.94 -3.88 -15.25
N VAL A 243 14.05 -3.92 -13.93
CA VAL A 243 15.31 -3.56 -13.24
C VAL A 243 16.29 -4.73 -13.10
N ALA A 244 15.83 -5.97 -13.12
CA ALA A 244 16.67 -7.16 -12.98
C ALA A 244 17.73 -7.26 -14.09
N GLY A 245 17.45 -6.73 -15.29
CA GLY A 245 18.42 -6.65 -16.38
C GLY A 245 19.51 -5.57 -16.21
N LEU A 246 19.28 -4.58 -15.34
CA LEU A 246 20.18 -3.46 -15.08
C LEU A 246 21.03 -3.65 -13.82
N LEU A 247 20.40 -4.20 -12.79
CA LEU A 247 20.98 -4.33 -11.46
C LEU A 247 20.97 -5.82 -11.07
N PRO A 248 22.12 -6.52 -11.18
CA PRO A 248 22.24 -7.88 -10.68
C PRO A 248 21.87 -7.93 -9.19
N ASN A 249 21.17 -8.98 -8.78
CA ASN A 249 20.74 -9.20 -7.38
C ASN A 249 19.83 -8.10 -6.81
N ALA A 250 19.21 -7.26 -7.65
CA ALA A 250 18.19 -6.32 -7.19
C ALA A 250 16.94 -7.07 -6.74
N ILE A 251 16.35 -6.59 -5.65
CA ILE A 251 15.04 -6.99 -5.15
C ILE A 251 14.14 -5.75 -5.15
N VAL A 252 12.88 -5.91 -5.53
CA VAL A 252 11.89 -4.83 -5.49
C VAL A 252 10.89 -5.16 -4.39
N TYR A 253 10.77 -4.27 -3.42
CA TYR A 253 9.80 -4.40 -2.33
C TYR A 253 8.70 -3.34 -2.46
N PRO A 254 7.42 -3.74 -2.40
CA PRO A 254 6.36 -2.81 -2.09
C PRO A 254 6.43 -2.41 -0.63
N PHE A 255 6.16 -1.14 -0.32
CA PHE A 255 6.06 -0.64 1.04
C PHE A 255 4.90 0.35 1.16
N GLY A 256 4.69 0.87 2.37
CA GLY A 256 3.69 1.90 2.64
C GLY A 256 2.27 1.34 2.58
N SER A 257 1.34 2.19 2.14
CA SER A 257 -0.10 1.91 2.25
C SER A 257 -0.54 0.63 1.53
N ALA A 258 0.21 0.18 0.52
CA ALA A 258 -0.07 -1.04 -0.22
C ALA A 258 0.09 -2.34 0.60
N VAL A 259 0.84 -2.32 1.70
CA VAL A 259 1.22 -3.53 2.46
C VAL A 259 1.07 -3.40 3.98
N THR A 260 0.66 -2.25 4.51
CA THR A 260 0.45 -2.04 5.95
C THR A 260 -0.96 -2.34 6.45
N ASP A 261 -1.85 -2.84 5.59
CA ASP A 261 -3.31 -2.95 5.83
C ASP A 261 -4.03 -1.64 6.22
N PHE A 262 -3.35 -0.51 6.07
CA PHE A 262 -3.93 0.83 6.18
C PHE A 262 -4.18 1.47 4.80
N GLY A 263 -4.09 0.68 3.72
CA GLY A 263 -4.31 1.15 2.36
C GLY A 263 -5.79 1.31 2.03
N TYR A 264 -6.15 2.49 1.54
CA TYR A 264 -7.46 2.69 0.93
C TYR A 264 -7.42 2.33 -0.55
N ASN A 265 -8.57 2.00 -1.08
CA ASN A 265 -8.80 1.74 -2.48
C ASN A 265 -8.43 2.96 -3.35
N GLY A 266 -7.39 2.81 -4.18
CA GLY A 266 -6.83 3.91 -4.99
C GLY A 266 -5.58 4.57 -4.40
N CYS A 267 -5.02 4.04 -3.29
CA CYS A 267 -3.74 4.51 -2.77
C CYS A 267 -2.59 4.31 -3.76
N ASP A 268 -1.51 5.08 -3.60
CA ASP A 268 -0.30 4.91 -4.42
C ASP A 268 0.38 3.56 -4.15
N LEU A 269 1.22 3.12 -5.09
CA LEU A 269 2.14 2.00 -4.91
C LEU A 269 3.57 2.53 -4.73
N ASP A 270 4.03 2.50 -3.48
CA ASP A 270 5.42 2.82 -3.14
C ASP A 270 6.31 1.57 -3.30
N LEU A 271 7.39 1.71 -4.06
CA LEU A 271 8.34 0.65 -4.38
C LEU A 271 9.76 1.08 -4.00
N VAL A 272 10.55 0.13 -3.51
CA VAL A 272 11.98 0.33 -3.31
C VAL A 272 12.79 -0.79 -3.93
N ILE A 273 13.86 -0.42 -4.63
CA ILE A 273 14.86 -1.35 -5.14
C ILE A 273 15.99 -1.46 -4.11
N VAL A 274 16.25 -2.68 -3.65
CA VAL A 274 17.32 -3.02 -2.69
C VAL A 274 18.32 -3.96 -3.38
N GLN A 275 19.60 -3.87 -3.07
CA GLN A 275 20.61 -4.82 -3.53
C GLN A 275 20.80 -5.92 -2.49
N ASN A 276 20.69 -7.18 -2.92
CA ASN A 276 20.98 -8.30 -2.04
C ASN A 276 22.51 -8.52 -1.95
N GLU A 277 23.08 -8.25 -0.78
CA GLU A 277 24.54 -8.36 -0.53
C GLU A 277 25.06 -9.81 -0.49
N ASN A 278 24.17 -10.81 -0.53
CA ASN A 278 24.55 -12.23 -0.43
C ASN A 278 25.18 -12.82 -1.71
N GLY A 279 25.36 -12.03 -2.77
CA GLY A 279 26.08 -12.41 -3.99
C GLY A 279 27.33 -11.57 -4.18
N ASN A 280 28.52 -12.17 -3.99
CA ASN A 280 29.85 -11.65 -4.32
C ASN A 280 30.09 -10.14 -4.09
N ARG A 281 30.75 -9.81 -2.99
CA ARG A 281 31.36 -8.51 -2.62
C ARG A 281 32.44 -8.00 -3.60
N ILE A 282 32.44 -8.42 -4.87
CA ILE A 282 33.48 -8.09 -5.85
C ILE A 282 33.18 -6.78 -6.60
N ILE A 283 31.95 -6.30 -6.58
CA ILE A 283 31.62 -4.95 -7.05
C ILE A 283 30.59 -4.44 -6.03
N THR A 284 31.02 -3.78 -4.96
CA THR A 284 31.07 -2.33 -4.99
C THR A 284 31.66 -1.79 -3.69
N ASN A 285 32.76 -1.03 -3.77
CA ASN A 285 33.14 -0.03 -2.76
C ASN A 285 32.16 1.16 -2.80
N LEU A 286 30.86 0.91 -2.91
CA LEU A 286 29.85 1.96 -2.91
C LEU A 286 29.58 2.33 -1.47
N LYS A 287 30.01 3.52 -1.08
CA LYS A 287 29.54 4.10 0.17
C LYS A 287 28.02 4.24 0.04
N PRO A 288 27.22 3.70 0.99
CA PRO A 288 25.75 3.77 0.96
C PRO A 288 25.17 5.21 0.97
N ASN A 289 26.04 6.24 1.01
CA ASN A 289 25.70 7.65 1.03
C ASN A 289 26.11 8.42 -0.25
N ASP A 290 26.52 7.76 -1.33
CA ASP A 290 26.76 8.47 -2.59
C ASP A 290 25.43 8.83 -3.28
N ARG A 291 24.86 9.95 -2.83
CA ARG A 291 23.65 10.55 -3.41
C ARG A 291 23.79 10.77 -4.91
N GLN A 292 24.98 11.12 -5.41
CA GLN A 292 25.19 11.37 -6.84
C GLN A 292 25.07 10.08 -7.63
N LEU A 293 25.61 8.98 -7.10
CA LEU A 293 25.46 7.68 -7.72
C LEU A 293 24.01 7.20 -7.70
N MET A 294 23.33 7.29 -6.55
CA MET A 294 21.91 6.96 -6.45
C MET A 294 21.09 7.74 -7.47
N GLN A 295 21.37 9.03 -7.61
CA GLN A 295 20.71 9.88 -8.61
C GLN A 295 21.01 9.43 -10.05
N SER A 296 22.24 9.01 -10.33
CA SER A 296 22.65 8.52 -11.65
C SER A 296 21.98 7.18 -11.99
N HIS A 297 21.89 6.25 -11.02
CA HIS A 297 21.17 4.99 -11.19
C HIS A 297 19.68 5.22 -11.45
N LEU A 298 19.04 6.11 -10.68
CA LEU A 298 17.63 6.46 -10.88
C LEU A 298 17.40 7.16 -12.23
N ASP A 299 18.34 7.98 -12.71
CA ASP A 299 18.22 8.59 -14.04
C ASP A 299 18.23 7.53 -15.16
N VAL A 300 19.13 6.54 -15.06
CA VAL A 300 19.15 5.39 -16.00
C VAL A 300 17.85 4.59 -15.91
N ILE A 301 17.39 4.27 -14.70
CA ILE A 301 16.13 3.52 -14.49
C ILE A 301 14.95 4.31 -15.07
N ALA A 302 14.86 5.62 -14.85
CA ALA A 302 13.81 6.46 -15.41
C ALA A 302 13.81 6.44 -16.94
N ASN A 303 14.99 6.49 -17.57
CA ASN A 303 15.12 6.36 -19.02
C ASN A 303 14.70 4.97 -19.53
N VAL A 304 15.03 3.91 -18.81
CA VAL A 304 14.58 2.55 -19.15
C VAL A 304 13.06 2.44 -19.04
N PHE A 305 12.45 2.99 -18.00
CA PHE A 305 10.98 3.03 -17.86
C PHE A 305 10.32 3.79 -19.01
N ARG A 306 10.91 4.89 -19.49
CA ARG A 306 10.37 5.66 -20.63
C ARG A 306 10.34 4.86 -21.94
N VAL A 307 11.28 3.93 -22.11
CA VAL A 307 11.42 3.15 -23.36
C VAL A 307 10.75 1.78 -23.26
N PHE A 308 10.85 1.11 -22.11
CA PHE A 308 10.44 -0.29 -21.93
C PHE A 308 9.32 -0.49 -20.89
N GLY A 309 8.93 0.56 -20.16
CA GLY A 309 7.85 0.52 -19.19
C GLY A 309 6.48 0.53 -19.85
N VAL A 310 6.06 -0.62 -20.39
CA VAL A 310 4.71 -0.79 -20.96
C VAL A 310 3.66 -0.39 -19.94
N GLY A 311 2.75 0.51 -20.32
CA GLY A 311 1.72 1.04 -19.41
C GLY A 311 2.22 2.09 -18.41
N CYS A 312 3.53 2.28 -18.25
CA CYS A 312 4.10 3.34 -17.40
C CYS A 312 4.11 4.67 -18.15
N THR A 313 3.28 5.62 -17.70
CA THR A 313 3.19 6.97 -18.24
C THR A 313 3.53 8.01 -17.18
N LYS A 314 3.60 9.29 -17.58
CA LYS A 314 3.88 10.44 -16.69
C LYS A 314 5.14 10.24 -15.83
N ILE A 315 6.16 9.60 -16.39
CA ILE A 315 7.41 9.28 -15.68
C ILE A 315 8.17 10.59 -15.37
N ASN A 316 8.19 10.95 -14.09
CA ASN A 316 8.82 12.14 -13.57
C ASN A 316 9.89 11.77 -12.54
N TYR A 317 11.13 12.18 -12.80
CA TYR A 317 12.24 11.93 -11.88
C TYR A 317 12.47 13.12 -10.95
N ILE A 318 12.14 12.97 -9.67
CA ILE A 318 12.32 13.99 -8.64
C ILE A 318 13.72 13.86 -8.02
N LYS A 319 14.70 14.47 -8.68
CA LYS A 319 16.13 14.36 -8.35
C LYS A 319 16.53 15.00 -7.03
N HIS A 320 15.98 16.17 -6.70
CA HIS A 320 16.47 17.02 -5.62
C HIS A 320 15.71 16.87 -4.28
N ALA A 321 14.74 15.97 -4.17
CA ALA A 321 14.07 15.66 -2.91
C ALA A 321 15.00 14.99 -1.89
N ARG A 322 14.63 15.00 -0.59
CA ARG A 322 15.40 14.34 0.48
C ARG A 322 15.76 12.89 0.10
N VAL A 323 14.78 12.14 -0.38
CA VAL A 323 14.97 10.84 -1.04
C VAL A 323 14.63 11.05 -2.53
N PRO A 324 15.59 10.91 -3.45
CA PRO A 324 15.30 10.95 -4.88
C PRO A 324 14.35 9.81 -5.26
N ILE A 325 13.31 10.13 -6.02
CA ILE A 325 12.26 9.17 -6.41
C ILE A 325 11.84 9.36 -7.87
N ILE A 326 11.40 8.27 -8.51
CA ILE A 326 10.74 8.30 -9.82
C ILE A 326 9.24 8.14 -9.58
N LYS A 327 8.46 9.15 -9.92
CA LYS A 327 6.99 9.07 -9.96
C LYS A 327 6.55 8.63 -11.34
N PHE A 328 5.58 7.72 -11.43
CA PHE A 328 4.94 7.35 -12.69
C PHE A 328 3.51 6.87 -12.44
N LYS A 329 2.70 6.84 -13.49
CA LYS A 329 1.34 6.27 -13.45
C LYS A 329 1.30 5.02 -14.32
N HIS A 330 0.65 3.96 -13.87
CA HIS A 330 0.43 2.77 -14.68
C HIS A 330 -0.97 2.78 -15.28
N ASP A 331 -1.09 3.04 -16.58
CA ASP A 331 -2.36 3.30 -17.27
C ASP A 331 -3.30 2.10 -17.31
N ILE A 332 -2.78 0.88 -17.30
CA ILE A 332 -3.61 -0.34 -17.31
C ILE A 332 -4.11 -0.66 -15.91
N ALA A 333 -3.29 -0.44 -14.89
CA ALA A 333 -3.67 -0.74 -13.51
C ALA A 333 -4.42 0.43 -12.84
N GLY A 334 -4.28 1.64 -13.36
CA GLY A 334 -4.85 2.86 -12.78
C GLY A 334 -4.16 3.33 -11.51
N ILE A 335 -2.89 2.95 -11.31
CA ILE A 335 -2.17 3.15 -10.04
C ILE A 335 -1.05 4.18 -10.24
N ASP A 336 -0.98 5.16 -9.35
CA ASP A 336 0.16 6.08 -9.24
C ASP A 336 1.26 5.43 -8.39
N CYS A 337 2.51 5.57 -8.79
CA CYS A 337 3.65 4.81 -8.25
C CYS A 337 4.83 5.71 -7.94
N ASP A 338 5.48 5.45 -6.81
CA ASP A 338 6.71 6.09 -6.37
C ASP A 338 7.81 5.04 -6.25
N LEU A 339 8.87 5.16 -7.04
CA LEU A 339 10.01 4.24 -7.03
C LEU A 339 11.25 4.90 -6.43
N SER A 340 11.78 4.28 -5.38
CA SER A 340 12.99 4.68 -4.67
C SER A 340 14.08 3.61 -4.75
N LEU A 341 15.31 3.96 -4.34
CA LEU A 341 16.50 3.11 -4.47
C LEU A 341 17.26 3.07 -3.13
N TYR A 342 17.71 1.88 -2.73
CA TYR A 342 18.60 1.60 -1.59
C TYR A 342 18.10 2.08 -0.22
N CYS A 343 16.78 2.13 0.00
CA CYS A 343 16.21 2.56 1.26
C CYS A 343 15.37 1.44 1.90
N GLU A 344 15.94 0.70 2.84
CA GLU A 344 15.22 -0.41 3.50
C GLU A 344 14.27 0.04 4.62
N SER A 345 14.55 1.19 5.24
CA SER A 345 13.78 1.72 6.38
C SER A 345 12.26 1.76 6.17
N PRO A 346 11.73 2.18 5.00
CA PRO A 346 10.28 2.17 4.74
C PRO A 346 9.67 0.77 4.71
N VAL A 347 10.39 -0.25 4.24
CA VAL A 347 9.91 -1.64 4.23
C VAL A 347 9.72 -2.13 5.67
N LEU A 348 10.70 -1.85 6.52
CA LEU A 348 10.70 -2.25 7.92
C LEU A 348 9.63 -1.49 8.73
N MET A 349 9.45 -0.20 8.44
CA MET A 349 8.32 0.56 8.99
C MET A 349 6.98 -0.06 8.57
N SER A 350 6.89 -0.53 7.33
CA SER A 350 5.66 -1.14 6.82
C SER A 350 5.36 -2.47 7.49
N GLN A 351 6.40 -3.29 7.73
CA GLN A 351 6.28 -4.51 8.51
C GLN A 351 5.77 -4.23 9.93
N LEU A 352 6.38 -3.26 10.62
CA LEU A 352 5.93 -2.87 11.96
C LEU A 352 4.46 -2.43 11.98
N LEU A 353 4.07 -1.57 11.03
CA LEU A 353 2.69 -1.08 10.95
C LEU A 353 1.71 -2.19 10.60
N TYR A 354 2.07 -3.10 9.68
CA TYR A 354 1.26 -4.27 9.35
C TYR A 354 1.03 -5.14 10.58
N THR A 355 2.08 -5.40 11.35
CA THR A 355 1.91 -6.20 12.57
C THR A 355 1.01 -5.50 13.57
N LEU A 356 1.25 -4.22 13.88
CA LEU A 356 0.39 -3.44 14.78
C LEU A 356 -1.08 -3.38 14.32
N ALA A 357 -1.31 -3.32 13.01
CA ALA A 357 -2.64 -3.33 12.41
C ALA A 357 -3.40 -4.64 12.65
N ASN A 358 -2.68 -5.75 12.80
CA ASN A 358 -3.24 -7.10 12.94
C ASN A 358 -3.28 -7.60 14.40
N LEU A 359 -2.88 -6.78 15.39
CA LEU A 359 -2.94 -7.17 16.80
C LEU A 359 -4.33 -7.09 17.40
N ASP A 360 -5.13 -6.13 16.93
CA ASP A 360 -6.49 -5.93 17.38
C ASP A 360 -7.32 -5.49 16.17
N GLU A 361 -8.46 -6.16 15.97
CA GLU A 361 -9.33 -5.96 14.81
C GLU A 361 -9.86 -4.52 14.70
N ARG A 362 -9.89 -3.76 15.81
CA ARG A 362 -10.40 -2.38 15.87
C ARG A 362 -9.38 -1.36 15.41
N VAL A 363 -8.10 -1.71 15.32
CA VAL A 363 -7.03 -0.81 14.90
C VAL A 363 -7.28 -0.29 13.48
N LYS A 364 -7.57 -1.20 12.53
CA LYS A 364 -7.76 -0.82 11.12
C LYS A 364 -9.00 0.07 10.96
N PRO A 365 -10.21 -0.31 11.43
CA PRO A 365 -11.38 0.55 11.28
C PRO A 365 -11.22 1.92 11.96
N LEU A 366 -10.60 1.97 13.14
CA LEU A 366 -10.35 3.23 13.84
C LEU A 366 -9.40 4.15 13.03
N VAL A 367 -8.30 3.63 12.50
CA VAL A 367 -7.38 4.40 11.65
C VAL A 367 -8.08 4.94 10.40
N PHE A 368 -8.92 4.12 9.76
CA PHE A 368 -9.69 4.55 8.59
C PHE A 368 -10.69 5.65 8.92
N ALA A 369 -11.45 5.51 10.01
CA ALA A 369 -12.40 6.54 10.46
C ALA A 369 -11.70 7.88 10.76
N ILE A 370 -10.57 7.85 11.45
CA ILE A 370 -9.81 9.05 11.81
C ILE A 370 -9.18 9.70 10.57
N ARG A 371 -8.65 8.92 9.63
CA ARG A 371 -8.14 9.45 8.36
C ARG A 371 -9.25 10.07 7.52
N TRP A 372 -10.41 9.44 7.45
CA TRP A 372 -11.57 9.97 6.74
C TRP A 372 -12.06 11.28 7.36
N TRP A 373 -12.19 11.33 8.68
CA TRP A 373 -12.49 12.55 9.43
C TRP A 373 -11.45 13.65 9.17
N ALA A 374 -10.16 13.34 9.26
CA ALA A 374 -9.10 14.32 9.05
C ALA A 374 -9.11 14.88 7.63
N LYS A 375 -9.41 14.06 6.62
CA LYS A 375 -9.60 14.53 5.24
C LYS A 375 -10.83 15.42 5.11
N SER A 376 -11.96 15.07 5.74
CA SER A 376 -13.22 15.84 5.62
C SER A 376 -13.16 17.22 6.28
N VAL A 377 -12.39 17.38 7.35
CA VAL A 377 -12.12 18.68 8.00
C VAL A 377 -10.89 19.41 7.44
N GLY A 378 -10.26 18.86 6.40
CA GLY A 378 -9.11 19.46 5.71
C GLY A 378 -7.86 19.57 6.58
N LEU A 379 -7.61 18.58 7.44
CA LEU A 379 -6.37 18.44 8.21
C LEU A 379 -5.27 17.74 7.40
N THR A 380 -5.65 16.89 6.46
CA THR A 380 -4.74 16.22 5.52
C THR A 380 -4.97 16.76 4.11
N ASP A 381 -3.94 16.67 3.27
CA ASP A 381 -3.98 17.05 1.86
C ASP A 381 -3.35 15.93 1.04
N ASP A 382 -3.81 15.77 -0.21
CA ASP A 382 -3.27 14.81 -1.16
C ASP A 382 -1.90 15.28 -1.70
N LYS A 383 -1.61 16.60 -1.62
CA LYS A 383 -0.31 17.17 -2.01
C LYS A 383 0.59 17.43 -0.81
N PRO A 384 1.92 17.19 -0.93
CA PRO A 384 2.87 17.55 0.11
C PRO A 384 2.81 19.04 0.45
N ASN A 385 2.48 19.34 1.70
CA ASN A 385 2.40 20.69 2.24
C ASN A 385 2.74 20.69 3.74
N THR A 386 2.38 21.77 4.44
CA THR A 386 2.61 21.93 5.88
C THR A 386 1.57 21.25 6.76
N SER A 387 0.64 20.50 6.18
CA SER A 387 -0.42 19.79 6.90
C SER A 387 0.07 18.44 7.45
N ILE A 388 -0.69 17.87 8.40
CA ILE A 388 -0.35 16.55 8.94
C ILE A 388 -0.53 15.48 7.86
N THR A 389 0.41 14.54 7.78
CA THR A 389 0.35 13.44 6.81
C THR A 389 -0.48 12.27 7.34
N ASN A 390 -1.05 11.45 6.45
CA ASN A 390 -1.77 10.22 6.84
C ASN A 390 -0.89 9.25 7.65
N PHE A 391 0.42 9.24 7.38
CA PHE A 391 1.40 8.48 8.16
C PHE A 391 1.54 9.02 9.59
N SER A 392 1.74 10.33 9.75
CA SER A 392 1.81 10.97 11.09
C SER A 392 0.52 10.78 11.87
N LEU A 393 -0.63 10.92 11.21
CA LEU A 393 -1.93 10.70 11.82
C LEU A 393 -2.12 9.26 12.30
N THR A 394 -1.73 8.26 11.50
CA THR A 394 -1.74 6.85 11.92
C THR A 394 -0.87 6.60 13.13
N LEU A 395 0.31 7.22 13.21
CA LEU A 395 1.17 7.10 14.39
C LEU A 395 0.55 7.76 15.64
N LEU A 396 -0.24 8.84 15.49
CA LEU A 396 -1.03 9.37 16.61
C LEU A 396 -2.12 8.38 17.07
N VAL A 397 -2.78 7.67 16.15
CA VAL A 397 -3.76 6.64 16.51
C VAL A 397 -3.09 5.48 17.25
N ILE A 398 -1.97 4.98 16.73
CA ILE A 398 -1.19 3.92 17.37
C ILE A 398 -0.73 4.35 18.75
N PHE A 399 -0.17 5.55 18.88
CA PHE A 399 0.26 6.09 20.17
C PHE A 399 -0.90 6.18 21.16
N PHE A 400 -2.07 6.66 20.72
CA PHE A 400 -3.28 6.70 21.55
C PHE A 400 -3.68 5.29 22.04
N LEU A 401 -3.66 4.27 21.17
CA LEU A 401 -3.96 2.89 21.56
C LEU A 401 -2.92 2.31 22.53
N GLN A 402 -1.67 2.78 22.49
CA GLN A 402 -0.67 2.48 23.51
C GLN A 402 -0.95 3.16 24.84
N GLN A 403 -1.56 4.36 24.85
CA GLN A 403 -1.96 5.07 26.07
C GLN A 403 -3.29 4.59 26.65
N LYS A 404 -4.19 4.06 25.82
CA LYS A 404 -5.51 3.62 26.24
C LYS A 404 -5.35 2.30 27.01
N THR A 405 -5.44 2.37 28.33
CA THR A 405 -5.33 1.21 29.22
C THR A 405 -6.68 0.77 29.78
N ILE A 406 -6.85 -0.54 29.93
CA ILE A 406 -7.94 -1.20 30.66
C ILE A 406 -7.27 -2.16 31.64
N GLY A 407 -7.40 -1.86 32.93
CA GLY A 407 -6.58 -2.49 33.96
C GLY A 407 -5.07 -2.23 33.70
N PRO A 408 -4.19 -3.24 33.80
CA PRO A 408 -2.75 -3.09 33.60
C PRO A 408 -2.31 -3.12 32.12
N LYS A 409 -3.24 -3.35 31.17
CA LYS A 409 -2.91 -3.56 29.75
C LYS A 409 -3.39 -2.41 28.87
N SER A 410 -2.60 -2.06 27.86
CA SER A 410 -2.99 -1.13 26.78
C SER A 410 -3.74 -1.85 25.65
N PHE A 411 -4.16 -1.16 24.58
CA PHE A 411 -4.65 -1.80 23.34
C PHE A 411 -3.54 -2.22 22.39
N LEU A 412 -2.45 -1.46 22.35
CA LEU A 412 -1.23 -1.84 21.65
C LEU A 412 -0.03 -1.79 22.61
N PRO A 413 0.90 -2.76 22.53
CA PRO A 413 2.08 -2.72 23.37
C PRO A 413 3.04 -1.60 22.90
N PRO A 414 3.81 -1.02 23.83
CA PRO A 414 5.06 -0.36 23.48
C PRO A 414 6.00 -1.31 22.69
N LEU A 415 6.78 -0.77 21.76
CA LEU A 415 7.66 -1.59 20.92
C LEU A 415 8.93 -2.07 21.63
N ASN A 416 9.25 -1.54 22.80
CA ASN A 416 10.36 -2.02 23.64
C ASN A 416 10.01 -3.32 24.40
N VAL A 417 8.75 -3.76 24.38
CA VAL A 417 8.33 -5.06 24.93
C VAL A 417 8.84 -6.21 24.04
N PHE A 418 9.11 -5.94 22.76
CA PHE A 418 9.72 -6.92 21.87
C PHE A 418 11.19 -7.12 22.27
N PRO A 419 11.59 -8.34 22.68
CA PRO A 419 12.95 -8.60 23.16
C PRO A 419 13.91 -8.27 22.02
N THR A 420 14.75 -7.26 22.19
CA THR A 420 15.75 -6.89 21.18
C THR A 420 17.13 -7.24 21.71
N GLU A 421 17.77 -8.26 21.15
CA GLU A 421 19.15 -8.64 21.54
C GLU A 421 20.18 -7.62 21.02
N LYS A 422 19.79 -6.74 20.09
CA LYS A 422 20.63 -5.71 19.49
C LYS A 422 19.83 -4.42 19.34
N GLN A 423 20.47 -3.25 19.38
CA GLN A 423 19.85 -1.96 19.03
C GLN A 423 19.48 -1.85 17.52
N THR A 424 19.19 -2.97 16.88
CA THR A 424 18.82 -3.09 15.47
C THR A 424 17.33 -3.40 15.34
N LEU A 425 16.87 -3.35 14.10
CA LEU A 425 15.51 -3.57 13.65
C LEU A 425 14.85 -4.79 14.33
N LEU A 426 13.61 -4.62 14.79
CA LEU A 426 12.79 -5.71 15.29
C LEU A 426 12.62 -6.74 14.17
N THR A 427 13.16 -7.93 14.37
CA THR A 427 12.90 -9.06 13.48
C THR A 427 11.47 -9.52 13.65
N GLU A 428 10.91 -10.14 12.61
CA GLU A 428 9.56 -10.72 12.64
C GLU A 428 9.36 -11.69 13.82
N ARG A 429 10.43 -12.41 14.21
CA ARG A 429 10.45 -13.29 15.38
C ARG A 429 10.34 -12.52 16.70
N GLU A 430 11.05 -11.41 16.86
CA GLU A 430 11.01 -10.59 18.07
C GLU A 430 9.65 -9.92 18.23
N ILE A 431 9.06 -9.47 17.11
CA ILE A 431 7.68 -8.97 17.09
C ILE A 431 6.74 -10.08 17.58
N MET A 432 6.78 -11.26 16.97
CA MET A 432 5.93 -12.40 17.33
C MET A 432 6.07 -12.80 18.81
N MET A 433 7.28 -12.84 19.38
CA MET A 433 7.47 -13.16 20.80
C MET A 433 6.80 -12.14 21.72
N GLY A 434 6.81 -10.86 21.36
CA GLY A 434 6.05 -9.86 22.12
C GLY A 434 4.55 -9.93 21.88
N LEU A 435 4.09 -10.45 20.72
CA LEU A 435 2.65 -10.68 20.47
C LEU A 435 2.11 -11.85 21.28
N SER A 436 2.84 -12.97 21.38
CA SER A 436 2.45 -14.08 22.28
C SER A 436 2.29 -13.64 23.72
N ALA A 437 3.10 -12.67 24.16
CA ALA A 437 3.03 -12.15 25.51
C ALA A 437 1.88 -11.14 25.70
N TYR A 438 1.25 -10.70 24.60
CA TYR A 438 0.23 -9.66 24.59
C TYR A 438 -1.16 -10.25 24.33
N GLU A 439 -1.68 -11.00 25.30
CA GLU A 439 -3.07 -11.47 25.26
C GLU A 439 -4.04 -10.34 25.59
N CYS A 440 -5.07 -10.17 24.75
CA CYS A 440 -6.17 -9.24 24.97
C CYS A 440 -7.02 -9.69 26.17
N SER A 441 -7.34 -8.80 27.12
CA SER A 441 -8.23 -9.17 28.23
C SER A 441 -9.70 -9.18 27.81
N GLU A 442 -10.54 -9.97 28.47
CA GLU A 442 -11.99 -10.00 28.21
C GLU A 442 -12.63 -8.59 28.33
N GLU A 443 -12.14 -7.78 29.27
CA GLU A 443 -12.58 -6.40 29.47
C GLU A 443 -12.26 -5.49 28.26
N MET A 444 -11.12 -5.73 27.62
CA MET A 444 -10.76 -5.01 26.40
C MET A 444 -11.67 -5.38 25.25
N SER A 445 -12.13 -6.62 25.14
CA SER A 445 -13.02 -7.08 24.06
C SER A 445 -14.37 -6.35 24.05
N ASN A 446 -14.84 -5.87 25.20
CA ASN A 446 -16.13 -5.17 25.32
C ASN A 446 -16.11 -3.70 24.85
N VAL A 447 -14.94 -3.15 24.51
CA VAL A 447 -14.86 -1.74 24.09
C VAL A 447 -15.24 -1.58 22.62
N SER A 448 -16.31 -0.82 22.38
CA SER A 448 -16.79 -0.52 21.04
C SER A 448 -15.90 0.47 20.28
N LEU A 449 -15.96 0.42 18.94
CA LEU A 449 -15.28 1.38 18.05
C LEU A 449 -15.72 2.83 18.32
N GLN A 450 -17.01 3.03 18.61
CA GLN A 450 -17.56 4.33 19.02
C GLN A 450 -16.87 4.89 20.27
N SER A 451 -16.69 4.05 21.30
CA SER A 451 -16.03 4.45 22.55
C SER A 451 -14.55 4.77 22.33
N LEU A 452 -13.86 4.00 21.49
CA LEU A 452 -12.46 4.26 21.11
C LEU A 452 -12.32 5.58 20.36
N LEU A 453 -13.20 5.85 19.39
CA LEU A 453 -13.16 7.08 18.60
C LEU A 453 -13.40 8.31 19.48
N GLY A 454 -14.42 8.27 20.36
CA GLY A 454 -14.67 9.34 21.33
C GLY A 454 -13.50 9.54 22.30
N SER A 455 -12.93 8.44 22.81
CA SER A 455 -11.74 8.47 23.67
C SER A 455 -10.52 9.09 22.98
N PHE A 456 -10.33 8.82 21.68
CA PHE A 456 -9.23 9.38 20.89
C PHE A 456 -9.35 10.91 20.78
N PHE A 457 -10.54 11.42 20.44
CA PHE A 457 -10.76 12.87 20.36
C PHE A 457 -10.60 13.54 21.73
N ASN A 458 -11.17 12.95 22.79
CA ASN A 458 -11.01 13.46 24.15
C ASN A 458 -9.53 13.49 24.58
N PHE A 459 -8.76 12.44 24.28
CA PHE A 459 -7.33 12.39 24.59
C PHE A 459 -6.56 13.55 23.94
N TYR A 460 -6.68 13.71 22.62
CA TYR A 460 -5.94 14.76 21.91
C TYR A 460 -6.52 16.17 22.06
N SER A 461 -7.78 16.32 22.52
CA SER A 461 -8.33 17.63 22.88
C SER A 461 -7.62 18.26 24.09
N LYS A 462 -7.08 17.42 24.97
CA LYS A 462 -6.36 17.77 26.20
C LYS A 462 -4.83 17.70 26.03
N PHE A 463 -4.35 17.12 24.94
CA PHE A 463 -2.92 16.95 24.70
C PHE A 463 -2.28 18.26 24.27
N ASP A 464 -1.29 18.72 25.03
CA ASP A 464 -0.53 19.93 24.70
C ASP A 464 0.66 19.61 23.79
N PHE A 465 0.45 19.74 22.47
CA PHE A 465 1.49 19.50 21.47
C PHE A 465 2.67 20.48 21.55
N SER A 466 2.51 21.64 22.21
CA SER A 466 3.60 22.61 22.36
C SER A 466 4.63 22.17 23.41
N VAL A 467 4.19 21.40 24.41
CA VAL A 467 5.03 20.92 25.52
C VAL A 467 5.40 19.45 25.36
N TYR A 468 4.55 18.66 24.71
CA TYR A 468 4.68 17.22 24.64
C TYR A 468 4.72 16.69 23.20
N GLY A 469 5.38 15.53 23.05
CA GLY A 469 5.45 14.74 21.83
C GLY A 469 5.16 13.27 22.09
N CYS A 470 5.02 12.51 21.01
CA CYS A 470 4.66 11.10 21.04
C CYS A 470 5.88 10.22 20.69
N CYS A 471 6.20 9.24 21.55
CA CYS A 471 7.20 8.23 21.25
C CYS A 471 6.54 6.85 21.14
N VAL A 472 6.21 6.43 19.91
CA VAL A 472 5.55 5.15 19.63
C VAL A 472 6.44 3.96 20.03
N LYS A 473 7.77 4.09 19.95
CA LYS A 473 8.68 3.01 20.35
C LYS A 473 8.54 2.63 21.82
N THR A 474 8.44 3.62 22.71
CA THR A 474 8.33 3.40 24.15
C THR A 474 6.90 3.46 24.67
N GLY A 475 5.95 3.90 23.85
CA GLY A 475 4.59 4.22 24.29
C GLY A 475 4.58 5.30 25.37
N LEU A 476 5.54 6.24 25.36
CA LEU A 476 5.63 7.30 26.36
C LEU A 476 5.44 8.68 25.75
N VAL A 477 4.82 9.56 26.53
CA VAL A 477 4.82 11.01 26.27
C VAL A 477 6.23 11.54 26.53
N ILE A 478 6.77 12.31 25.59
CA ILE A 478 8.10 12.90 25.68
C ILE A 478 8.00 14.43 25.68
N LYS A 479 9.02 15.12 26.22
CA LYS A 479 9.07 16.58 26.18
C LYS A 479 9.34 17.07 24.74
N ASN A 480 8.61 18.10 24.32
CA ASN A 480 8.79 18.80 23.05
C ASN A 480 9.17 20.26 23.32
N ASN A 481 10.33 20.68 22.81
CA ASN A 481 10.82 22.07 22.94
C ASN A 481 11.17 22.69 21.58
N GLU A 482 11.09 21.92 20.49
CA GLU A 482 11.76 22.25 19.24
C GLU A 482 10.82 22.34 18.04
N TYR A 483 9.70 21.61 18.06
CA TYR A 483 8.83 21.44 16.89
C TYR A 483 7.39 21.79 17.23
N PRO A 484 6.60 22.30 16.26
CA PRO A 484 5.15 22.44 16.44
C PRO A 484 4.45 21.12 16.80
N LEU A 485 4.87 20.03 16.14
CA LEU A 485 4.38 18.68 16.39
C LEU A 485 5.54 17.71 16.39
N LEU A 486 5.71 16.98 17.49
CA LEU A 486 6.76 15.97 17.66
C LEU A 486 6.17 14.57 17.73
N ILE A 487 6.41 13.78 16.70
CA ILE A 487 6.15 12.34 16.68
C ILE A 487 7.46 11.65 16.30
N ARG A 488 8.08 10.92 17.23
CA ARG A 488 9.35 10.23 16.97
C ARG A 488 9.13 9.05 16.05
N ASN A 489 10.00 8.91 15.05
CA ASN A 489 10.01 7.76 14.17
C ASN A 489 10.40 6.50 14.95
N PRO A 490 9.55 5.45 15.01
CA PRO A 490 9.83 4.20 15.71
C PRO A 490 11.17 3.54 15.33
N MET A 491 11.58 3.67 14.07
CA MET A 491 12.75 3.00 13.49
C MET A 491 14.00 3.88 13.50
N SER A 492 13.87 5.18 13.78
CA SER A 492 14.98 6.13 13.81
C SER A 492 14.64 7.28 14.75
N LEU A 493 14.94 7.10 16.04
CA LEU A 493 14.45 7.97 17.12
C LEU A 493 14.89 9.44 17.00
N ASP A 494 15.98 9.71 16.27
CA ASP A 494 16.47 11.05 15.97
C ASP A 494 15.62 11.80 14.93
N LEU A 495 14.70 11.10 14.26
CA LEU A 495 13.84 11.67 13.22
C LEU A 495 12.43 11.94 13.75
N ASN A 496 11.96 13.16 13.48
CA ASN A 496 10.56 13.55 13.65
C ASN A 496 9.78 13.30 12.34
N VAL A 497 8.73 12.47 12.39
CA VAL A 497 7.91 12.15 11.21
C VAL A 497 6.98 13.31 10.79
N SER A 498 6.70 14.23 11.72
CA SER A 498 5.85 15.41 11.51
C SER A 498 6.64 16.69 11.34
N ARG A 499 7.91 16.60 10.90
CA ARG A 499 8.79 17.78 10.70
C ARG A 499 8.24 18.78 9.67
N ASN A 500 7.40 18.33 8.74
CA ASN A 500 6.76 19.21 7.76
C ASN A 500 5.62 20.05 8.35
N VAL A 501 5.09 19.67 9.52
CA VAL A 501 3.86 20.26 10.05
C VAL A 501 4.12 21.63 10.65
N SER A 502 3.40 22.65 10.17
CA SER A 502 3.52 24.03 10.66
C SER A 502 2.74 24.28 11.95
N GLN A 503 3.09 25.33 12.68
CA GLN A 503 2.35 25.78 13.87
C GLN A 503 0.87 26.02 13.60
N ILE A 504 0.55 26.68 12.48
CA ILE A 504 -0.84 26.95 12.05
C ILE A 504 -1.61 25.62 11.87
N SER A 505 -0.97 24.62 11.27
CA SER A 505 -1.57 23.30 11.06
C SER A 505 -1.80 22.56 12.39
N VAL A 506 -0.92 22.72 13.37
CA VAL A 506 -1.08 22.16 14.72
C VAL A 506 -2.21 22.85 15.47
N GLU A 507 -2.32 24.17 15.41
CA GLU A 507 -3.42 24.92 16.02
C GLU A 507 -4.77 24.48 15.42
N LYS A 508 -4.84 24.34 14.09
CA LYS A 508 -6.01 23.79 13.40
C LYS A 508 -6.31 22.37 13.88
N LEU A 509 -5.30 21.51 13.98
CA LEU A 509 -5.44 20.13 14.46
C LEU A 509 -6.01 20.08 15.89
N SER A 510 -5.43 20.83 16.82
CA SER A 510 -5.91 20.94 18.21
C SER A 510 -7.34 21.46 18.30
N ASN A 511 -7.69 22.48 17.53
CA ASN A 511 -9.04 23.03 17.50
C ASN A 511 -10.06 22.01 16.96
N MET A 512 -9.69 21.24 15.93
CA MET A 512 -10.56 20.19 15.40
C MET A 512 -10.71 19.01 16.37
N PHE A 513 -9.68 18.64 17.11
CA PHE A 513 -9.80 17.63 18.18
C PHE A 513 -10.72 18.10 19.31
N LYS A 514 -10.59 19.36 19.77
CA LYS A 514 -11.49 19.94 20.77
C LYS A 514 -12.94 19.95 20.30
N ARG A 515 -13.18 20.40 19.06
CA ARG A 515 -14.52 20.41 18.47
C ARG A 515 -15.11 19.01 18.39
N ALA A 516 -14.35 18.03 17.90
CA ALA A 516 -14.81 16.64 17.81
C ALA A 516 -15.13 16.06 19.20
N ALA A 517 -14.28 16.31 20.20
CA ALA A 517 -14.52 15.86 21.58
C ALA A 517 -15.81 16.45 22.17
N SER A 518 -16.05 17.76 22.02
CA SER A 518 -17.27 18.40 22.50
C SER A 518 -18.54 17.86 21.82
N ILE A 519 -18.47 17.54 20.53
CA ILE A 519 -19.60 16.92 19.82
C ILE A 519 -19.89 15.52 20.37
N PHE A 520 -18.86 14.70 20.57
CA PHE A 520 -19.02 13.37 21.17
C PHE A 520 -19.61 13.45 22.58
N GLU A 521 -19.16 14.39 23.41
CA GLU A 521 -19.69 14.59 24.77
C GLU A 521 -21.17 15.00 24.74
N TYR A 522 -21.52 15.98 23.91
CA TYR A 522 -22.89 16.44 23.75
C TYR A 522 -23.84 15.32 23.31
N ILE A 523 -23.45 14.53 22.31
CA ILE A 523 -24.30 13.44 21.82
C ILE A 523 -24.44 12.34 22.88
N THR A 524 -23.36 12.01 23.60
CA THR A 524 -23.41 11.03 24.69
C THR A 524 -24.39 11.46 25.79
N GLN A 525 -24.46 12.76 26.10
CA GLN A 525 -25.39 13.31 27.10
C GLN A 525 -26.86 13.24 26.65
N LEU A 526 -27.13 13.31 25.35
CA LEU A 526 -28.49 13.23 24.81
C LEU A 526 -29.08 11.82 24.80
N GLN A 527 -28.29 10.78 25.11
CA GLN A 527 -28.68 9.36 24.96
C GLN A 527 -29.24 9.03 23.56
N ASP A 528 -28.88 9.83 22.56
CA ASP A 528 -29.37 9.70 21.19
C ASP A 528 -28.27 9.08 20.32
N ASP A 529 -28.17 7.74 20.36
CA ASP A 529 -27.26 6.97 19.48
C ASP A 529 -27.55 7.24 18.00
N HIS A 530 -28.76 7.70 17.65
CA HIS A 530 -29.14 8.07 16.30
C HIS A 530 -28.69 9.48 15.88
N SER A 531 -28.17 10.31 16.77
CA SER A 531 -27.63 11.63 16.40
C SER A 531 -26.14 11.60 16.01
N LEU A 532 -25.44 10.50 16.29
CA LEU A 532 -24.08 10.21 15.78
C LEU A 532 -24.06 9.79 14.30
N LYS A 533 -25.23 9.70 13.65
CA LYS A 533 -25.48 9.11 12.32
C LYS A 533 -24.60 9.60 11.17
N ASN A 534 -23.78 10.63 11.36
CA ASN A 534 -22.87 11.09 10.33
C ASN A 534 -21.52 11.45 10.94
N LEU A 535 -20.56 10.54 10.84
CA LEU A 535 -19.11 10.82 11.02
C LEU A 535 -18.65 12.03 10.17
N VAL A 536 -19.44 12.36 9.13
CA VAL A 536 -19.30 13.50 8.20
C VAL A 536 -20.04 14.78 8.66
N SER A 537 -21.00 14.69 9.59
CA SER A 537 -21.71 15.87 10.13
C SER A 537 -20.87 16.70 11.12
N ILE A 538 -19.74 16.17 11.61
CA ILE A 538 -18.80 16.88 12.49
C ILE A 538 -18.30 18.19 11.87
N LYS A 539 -18.35 18.32 10.53
CA LYS A 539 -18.00 19.57 9.82
C LYS A 539 -18.96 20.73 10.14
N ASN A 540 -20.25 20.45 10.38
CA ASN A 540 -21.32 21.45 10.45
C ASN A 540 -22.17 21.38 11.72
N TYR A 541 -21.71 20.66 12.75
CA TYR A 541 -22.33 20.75 14.06
C TYR A 541 -21.91 22.08 14.70
N ASP A 542 -22.74 23.10 14.53
CA ASP A 542 -22.66 24.32 15.34
C ASP A 542 -23.35 24.02 16.67
N ILE A 543 -22.56 23.97 17.74
CA ILE A 543 -23.08 23.88 19.11
C ILE A 543 -23.97 25.13 19.28
N PRO A 544 -25.29 24.99 19.51
CA PRO A 544 -26.14 26.15 19.70
C PRO A 544 -25.61 26.96 20.87
N THR A 545 -25.30 28.24 20.64
CA THR A 545 -24.77 29.18 21.65
C THR A 545 -25.73 29.48 22.81
N SER A 546 -26.87 28.79 22.90
CA SER A 546 -27.90 28.95 23.93
C SER A 546 -27.84 27.87 25.01
N ALA A 547 -26.64 27.52 25.49
CA ALA A 547 -26.47 26.78 26.76
C ALA A 547 -26.39 27.70 27.99
N GLN A 548 -26.96 28.91 27.88
CA GLN A 548 -27.33 29.74 29.02
C GLN A 548 -28.78 30.20 28.84
N GLY A 549 -29.70 29.46 29.46
CA GLY A 549 -31.04 29.96 29.76
C GLY A 549 -32.20 29.38 28.94
N LYS A 550 -33.01 28.60 29.67
CA LYS A 550 -34.46 28.34 29.53
C LYS A 550 -34.94 27.27 28.54
N ASN A 551 -35.64 26.31 29.14
CA ASN A 551 -36.64 25.39 28.59
C ASN A 551 -37.40 25.92 27.37
N ARG A 552 -37.44 25.12 26.30
CA ARG A 552 -38.68 24.85 25.54
C ARG A 552 -38.55 23.63 24.63
N SER A 553 -39.48 22.70 24.83
CA SER A 553 -39.80 21.58 23.97
C SER A 553 -40.31 22.05 22.60
N THR A 554 -39.53 21.83 21.55
CA THR A 554 -40.04 21.68 20.17
C THR A 554 -39.06 20.82 19.39
N LYS A 555 -39.49 19.61 19.02
CA LYS A 555 -38.86 18.79 17.98
C LYS A 555 -38.82 19.61 16.68
N LYS A 556 -37.70 20.30 16.40
CA LYS A 556 -37.37 20.73 15.04
C LYS A 556 -36.56 19.60 14.43
N GLN A 557 -37.11 18.94 13.42
CA GLN A 557 -36.35 18.11 12.50
C GLN A 557 -35.14 18.93 12.00
N LEU A 558 -33.95 18.45 12.33
CA LEU A 558 -32.68 18.98 11.85
C LEU A 558 -32.61 18.71 10.34
N ASP A 559 -32.59 19.79 9.56
CA ASP A 559 -32.48 19.74 8.10
C ASP A 559 -31.03 19.45 7.71
N VAL A 560 -30.77 18.20 7.27
CA VAL A 560 -29.44 17.62 7.04
C VAL A 560 -28.83 18.03 5.67
N THR A 561 -29.53 18.85 4.88
CA THR A 561 -29.17 19.06 3.46
C THR A 561 -28.17 20.19 3.17
N ARG A 562 -27.76 21.00 4.16
CA ARG A 562 -26.83 22.14 3.93
C ARG A 562 -25.35 21.86 4.18
N ILE A 563 -24.94 20.60 4.13
CA ILE A 563 -23.62 20.16 4.64
C ILE A 563 -22.55 19.97 3.56
N PHE A 564 -22.92 19.92 2.28
CA PHE A 564 -21.98 19.75 1.16
C PHE A 564 -21.80 21.07 0.39
N GLY A 565 -20.72 21.79 0.68
CA GLY A 565 -20.17 22.75 -0.28
C GLY A 565 -19.65 21.99 -1.50
N ASN A 566 -20.06 22.44 -2.69
CA ASN A 566 -19.59 21.94 -3.98
C ASN A 566 -18.06 21.89 -4.05
N SER A 567 -17.52 20.72 -4.37
CA SER A 567 -16.28 20.54 -5.13
C SER A 567 -16.30 19.19 -5.80
#